data_AF-A0A6I4V567-F1
#
_entry.id   AF-A0A6I4V567-F1
#
_cell.length_a   1.000
_cell.length_b   1.000
_cell.length_c   1.000
_cell.angle_alpha   90.00
_cell.angle_beta   90.00
_cell.angle_gamma   90.00
#
_symmetry.space_group_name_H-M   'P 1'
#
loop_
_entity.id
_entity.type
_entity.pdbx_description
1 polymer ?
#
loop_
_entity_poly.entity_id
_entity_poly.type
_entity_poly.pdbx_seq_one_letter_code
_entity_poly.pdbx_strand_id
1 'polypeptide(L)'
;MRDIQMVMARWGAWAASGETNIGYPRTAADLARLLPASRQGRPSCCDDDGMLINEAMIRLSKNDAHLCSLIEWYYIDGLPLRSLEKKCGVSYNTISLRIQKAESFIDGCLCALNIRLEMDRECTKENIYPEKLKRIAS
;
A
#
# COMPACT_ATOMS: atom_id res chain seq x y z
N MET A 1 -5.33 13.94 7.61
CA MET A 1 -5.93 12.86 6.78
C MET A 1 -4.79 11.94 6.39
N ARG A 2 -4.95 10.63 6.60
CA ARG A 2 -3.91 9.62 6.32
C ARG A 2 -3.60 9.60 4.83
N ASP A 3 -2.32 9.53 4.48
CA ASP A 3 -1.90 9.22 3.12
C ASP A 3 -1.84 7.71 2.92
N ILE A 4 -2.95 7.14 2.45
CA ILE A 4 -3.07 5.69 2.24
C ILE A 4 -2.04 5.15 1.25
N GLN A 5 -1.63 5.93 0.25
CA GLN A 5 -0.64 5.46 -0.74
C GLN A 5 0.73 5.28 -0.09
N MET A 6 1.08 6.19 0.83
CA MET A 6 2.32 6.11 1.60
C MET A 6 2.28 4.95 2.60
N VAL A 7 1.15 4.74 3.27
CA VAL A 7 0.93 3.58 4.16
C VAL A 7 1.07 2.26 3.40
N MET A 8 0.42 2.14 2.25
CA MET A 8 0.49 0.94 1.41
C MET A 8 1.88 0.71 0.83
N ALA A 9 2.64 1.77 0.52
CA ALA A 9 4.03 1.66 0.09
C ALA A 9 4.93 1.10 1.19
N ARG A 10 4.74 1.52 2.44
CA ARG A 10 5.48 1.01 3.61
C ARG A 10 5.11 -0.43 3.94
N TRP A 11 3.81 -0.75 3.87
CA TRP A 11 3.31 -2.10 4.01
C TRP A 11 3.84 -3.05 2.92
N GLY A 12 3.88 -2.60 1.66
CA GLY A 12 4.44 -3.39 0.56
C GLY A 12 5.92 -3.69 0.77
N ALA A 13 6.69 -2.73 1.29
CA ALA A 13 8.09 -2.94 1.66
C ALA A 13 8.23 -3.94 2.82
N TRP A 14 7.40 -3.83 3.86
CA TRP A 14 7.34 -4.76 4.97
C TRP A 14 7.02 -6.19 4.49
N ALA A 15 5.95 -6.35 3.71
CA ALA A 15 5.50 -7.63 3.16
C ALA A 15 6.55 -8.28 2.24
N ALA A 16 7.23 -7.50 1.40
CA ALA A 16 8.29 -8.00 0.52
C ALA A 16 9.58 -8.41 1.28
N SER A 17 9.83 -7.81 2.45
CA SER A 17 11.05 -8.02 3.23
C SER A 17 11.04 -9.27 4.11
N GLY A 18 9.86 -9.76 4.53
CA GLY A 18 9.75 -10.85 5.51
C GLY A 18 10.31 -12.20 5.03
N GLU A 19 11.37 -12.70 5.66
CA GLU A 19 11.84 -14.09 5.52
C GLU A 19 10.99 -15.07 6.35
N THR A 20 10.12 -14.58 7.23
CA THR A 20 9.31 -15.34 8.18
C THR A 20 7.80 -15.09 8.06
N ASN A 21 7.35 -14.37 7.02
CA ASN A 21 5.93 -14.06 6.83
C ASN A 21 5.18 -15.31 6.33
N ILE A 22 4.49 -16.01 7.24
CA ILE A 22 3.83 -17.32 7.04
C ILE A 22 2.74 -17.30 5.92
N GLY A 23 2.44 -16.15 5.31
CA GLY A 23 1.53 -16.02 4.16
C GLY A 23 2.15 -15.58 2.82
N TYR A 24 3.41 -15.12 2.79
CA TYR A 24 4.07 -14.60 1.59
C TYR A 24 5.47 -15.21 1.45
N PRO A 25 5.59 -16.48 1.05
CA PRO A 25 6.88 -17.12 0.85
C PRO A 25 7.66 -16.37 -0.24
N ARG A 26 8.86 -15.94 0.14
CA ARG A 26 9.80 -15.20 -0.71
C ARG A 26 10.17 -16.03 -1.93
N THR A 27 9.48 -15.81 -3.04
CA THR A 27 9.87 -16.40 -4.34
C THR A 27 10.93 -15.52 -5.01
N ALA A 28 12.08 -15.31 -4.34
CA ALA A 28 13.36 -14.81 -4.92
C ALA A 28 14.37 -14.29 -3.86
N ALA A 29 14.66 -15.04 -2.79
CA ALA A 29 15.72 -14.65 -1.85
C ALA A 29 17.10 -14.55 -2.52
N ASP A 30 17.39 -15.41 -3.49
CA ASP A 30 18.66 -15.36 -4.23
C ASP A 30 18.77 -14.19 -5.21
N LEU A 31 17.66 -13.62 -5.67
CA LEU A 31 17.67 -12.47 -6.58
C LEU A 31 17.70 -11.12 -5.83
N ALA A 32 17.45 -11.12 -4.52
CA ALA A 32 17.44 -9.90 -3.71
C ALA A 32 18.80 -9.20 -3.65
N ARG A 33 19.91 -9.96 -3.74
CA ARG A 33 21.27 -9.41 -3.85
C ARG A 33 21.60 -8.81 -5.22
N LEU A 34 20.79 -9.09 -6.24
CA LEU A 34 20.96 -8.62 -7.62
C LEU A 34 20.02 -7.46 -7.98
N LEU A 35 19.11 -7.09 -7.08
CA LEU A 35 18.21 -5.97 -7.29
C LEU A 35 18.93 -4.65 -6.98
N PRO A 36 18.71 -3.59 -7.79
CA PRO A 36 19.32 -2.29 -7.56
C PRO A 36 18.99 -1.76 -6.16
N ALA A 37 19.98 -1.09 -5.54
CA ALA A 37 19.92 -0.52 -4.18
C ALA A 37 18.69 0.40 -3.92
N SER A 38 17.97 0.82 -4.98
CA SER A 38 16.70 1.54 -4.89
C SER A 38 15.57 0.73 -4.23
N ARG A 39 15.66 -0.60 -4.14
CA ARG A 39 14.72 -1.45 -3.37
C ARG A 39 15.07 -1.58 -1.89
N GLN A 40 16.31 -1.31 -1.49
CA GLN A 40 16.77 -1.39 -0.08
C GLN A 40 16.46 -0.14 0.75
N GLY A 41 15.95 0.94 0.14
CA GLY A 41 15.72 2.23 0.81
C GLY A 41 14.25 2.59 1.09
N ARG A 42 13.28 1.72 0.79
CA ARG A 42 11.87 2.02 1.10
C ARG A 42 11.65 1.86 2.60
N PRO A 43 11.12 2.88 3.31
CA PRO A 43 10.79 2.72 4.72
C PRO A 43 9.74 1.61 4.86
N SER A 44 10.04 0.59 5.65
CA SER A 44 9.09 -0.45 6.05
C SER A 44 8.23 0.06 7.20
N CYS A 45 7.01 -0.46 7.35
CA CYS A 45 6.28 -0.32 8.61
C CYS A 45 6.80 -1.33 9.66
N CYS A 46 6.36 -1.17 10.91
CA CYS A 46 6.56 -2.16 11.97
C CYS A 46 5.65 -3.39 11.78
N ASP A 47 5.93 -4.47 12.50
CA ASP A 47 5.18 -5.72 12.40
C ASP A 47 3.70 -5.57 12.79
N ASP A 48 3.40 -4.79 13.84
CA ASP A 48 2.03 -4.55 14.30
C ASP A 48 1.19 -3.83 13.24
N ASP A 49 1.71 -2.72 12.68
CA ASP A 49 1.08 -2.02 11.57
C ASP A 49 0.93 -2.94 10.34
N GLY A 50 1.96 -3.74 10.06
CA GLY A 50 1.99 -4.70 8.96
C GLY A 50 0.85 -5.73 9.05
N MET A 51 0.65 -6.28 10.25
CA MET A 51 -0.40 -7.24 10.55
C MET A 51 -1.81 -6.62 10.47
N LEU A 52 -1.99 -5.39 10.99
CA LEU A 52 -3.28 -4.69 10.92
C LEU A 52 -3.72 -4.43 9.47
N ILE A 53 -2.77 -4.07 8.60
CA ILE A 53 -3.04 -3.89 7.17
C ILE A 53 -3.27 -5.24 6.48
N ASN A 54 -2.53 -6.28 6.87
CA ASN A 54 -2.75 -7.63 6.34
C ASN A 54 -4.16 -8.15 6.66
N GLU A 55 -4.69 -7.88 7.86
CA GLU A 55 -6.08 -8.19 8.20
C GLU A 55 -7.09 -7.46 7.29
N ALA A 56 -6.82 -6.19 6.96
CA ALA A 56 -7.63 -5.46 5.99
C ALA A 56 -7.52 -6.05 4.57
N MET A 57 -6.34 -6.53 4.16
CA MET A 57 -6.10 -7.23 2.90
C MET A 57 -6.85 -8.56 2.82
N ILE A 58 -6.90 -9.33 3.91
CA ILE A 58 -7.69 -10.58 3.98
C ILE A 58 -9.18 -10.27 3.76
N ARG A 59 -9.69 -9.18 4.35
CA ARG A 59 -11.08 -8.73 4.12
C ARG A 59 -11.31 -8.28 2.69
N LEU A 60 -10.36 -7.56 2.10
CA LEU A 60 -10.40 -7.16 0.69
C LEU A 60 -10.44 -8.40 -0.22
N SER A 61 -9.61 -9.41 0.04
CA SER A 61 -9.57 -10.67 -0.72
C SER A 61 -10.91 -11.41 -0.69
N LYS A 62 -11.58 -11.44 0.48
CA LYS A 62 -12.92 -12.02 0.62
C LYS A 62 -13.99 -11.25 -0.15
N ASN A 63 -13.83 -9.94 -0.30
CA ASN A 63 -14.80 -9.10 -1.02
C ASN A 63 -14.53 -9.05 -2.53
N ASP A 64 -13.27 -8.94 -2.94
CA ASP A 64 -12.81 -8.86 -4.33
C ASP A 64 -11.36 -9.34 -4.42
N ALA A 65 -11.18 -10.63 -4.70
CA ALA A 65 -9.87 -11.25 -4.83
C ALA A 65 -9.01 -10.60 -5.93
N HIS A 66 -9.63 -10.08 -6.99
CA HIS A 66 -8.90 -9.44 -8.08
C HIS A 66 -8.26 -8.12 -7.64
N LEU A 67 -8.97 -7.32 -6.84
CA LEU A 67 -8.40 -6.10 -6.25
C LEU A 67 -7.26 -6.40 -5.30
N CYS A 68 -7.38 -7.48 -4.51
CA CYS A 68 -6.30 -7.93 -3.63
C CYS A 68 -5.03 -8.27 -4.42
N SER A 69 -5.13 -9.10 -5.46
CA SER A 69 -3.98 -9.44 -6.32
C SER A 69 -3.38 -8.22 -7.01
N LEU A 70 -4.21 -7.25 -7.40
CA LEU A 70 -3.73 -6.02 -8.04
C LEU A 70 -2.89 -5.17 -7.08
N ILE A 71 -3.31 -5.08 -5.81
CA ILE A 71 -2.56 -4.40 -4.75
C ILE A 71 -1.25 -5.11 -4.45
N GLU A 72 -1.25 -6.44 -4.37
CA GLU A 72 -0.02 -7.24 -4.16
C GLU A 72 0.99 -7.00 -5.29
N TRP A 73 0.56 -7.09 -6.54
CA TRP A 73 1.43 -6.84 -7.68
C TRP A 73 1.95 -5.39 -7.72
N TYR A 74 1.15 -4.42 -7.29
CA TYR A 74 1.55 -3.01 -7.32
C TYR A 74 2.49 -2.65 -6.17
N TYR A 75 2.17 -3.03 -4.94
CA TYR A 75 2.89 -2.61 -3.74
C TYR A 75 3.97 -3.58 -3.28
N ILE A 76 3.77 -4.90 -3.43
CA ILE A 76 4.74 -5.94 -3.02
C ILE A 76 5.71 -6.20 -4.19
N ASP A 77 5.20 -6.60 -5.35
CA ASP A 77 6.06 -6.88 -6.52
C ASP A 77 6.62 -5.59 -7.16
N GLY A 78 6.04 -4.44 -6.84
CA GLY A 78 6.47 -3.15 -7.35
C GLY A 78 6.26 -2.99 -8.86
N LEU A 79 5.26 -3.65 -9.45
CA LEU A 79 4.98 -3.55 -10.87
C LEU A 79 4.40 -2.17 -11.21
N PRO A 80 4.93 -1.45 -12.22
CA PRO A 80 4.34 -0.19 -12.64
C PRO A 80 2.99 -0.44 -13.30
N LEU A 81 2.11 0.57 -13.26
CA LEU A 81 0.77 0.51 -13.84
C LEU A 81 0.74 0.07 -15.31
N ARG A 82 1.73 0.46 -16.12
CA ARG A 82 1.87 0.01 -17.52
C ARG A 82 2.10 -1.49 -17.65
N SER A 83 2.83 -2.10 -16.71
CA SER A 83 3.01 -3.55 -16.68
C SER A 83 1.73 -4.27 -16.27
N LEU A 84 0.97 -3.67 -15.34
CA LEU A 84 -0.34 -4.19 -14.92
C LEU A 84 -1.39 -4.12 -16.03
N GLU A 85 -1.41 -3.04 -16.81
CA GLU A 85 -2.25 -2.89 -18.00
C GLU A 85 -2.02 -4.03 -18.99
N LYS A 86 -0.75 -4.33 -19.32
CA LYS A 86 -0.38 -5.44 -20.19
C LYS A 86 -0.75 -6.81 -19.58
N LYS A 87 -0.49 -6.99 -18.28
CA LYS A 87 -0.74 -8.25 -17.57
C LYS A 87 -2.22 -8.57 -17.44
N CYS A 88 -3.06 -7.55 -17.20
CA CYS A 88 -4.50 -7.71 -17.06
C CYS A 88 -5.26 -7.61 -18.39
N GLY A 89 -4.65 -7.02 -19.42
CA GLY A 89 -5.32 -6.73 -20.69
C GLY A 89 -6.38 -5.62 -20.57
N VAL A 90 -6.20 -4.69 -19.63
CA VAL A 90 -7.17 -3.63 -19.30
C VAL A 90 -6.49 -2.28 -19.32
N SER A 91 -7.19 -1.23 -19.78
CA SER A 91 -6.65 0.13 -19.87
C SER A 91 -6.04 0.64 -18.56
N TYR A 92 -4.99 1.46 -18.69
CA TYR A 92 -4.34 2.16 -17.58
C TYR A 92 -5.33 2.82 -16.60
N ASN A 93 -6.33 3.54 -17.13
CA ASN A 93 -7.32 4.27 -16.30
C ASN A 93 -8.14 3.32 -15.43
N THR A 94 -8.53 2.16 -15.97
CA THR A 94 -9.28 1.16 -15.21
C THR A 94 -8.42 0.53 -14.12
N ILE A 95 -7.14 0.25 -14.40
CA ILE A 95 -6.20 -0.27 -13.40
C ILE A 95 -6.00 0.76 -12.28
N SER A 96 -5.80 2.03 -12.63
CA SER A 96 -5.66 3.12 -11.66
C SER A 96 -6.90 3.25 -10.77
N LEU A 97 -8.11 3.19 -11.36
CA LEU A 97 -9.36 3.24 -10.61
C LEU A 97 -9.52 2.03 -9.67
N ARG A 98 -9.12 0.83 -10.12
CA ARG A 98 -9.17 -0.40 -9.30
C ARG A 98 -8.22 -0.31 -8.11
N ILE A 99 -7.00 0.18 -8.31
CA ILE A 99 -6.05 0.41 -7.22
C ILE A 99 -6.62 1.43 -6.23
N GLN A 100 -7.12 2.57 -6.71
CA GLN A 100 -7.73 3.58 -5.85
C GLN A 100 -8.93 3.02 -5.05
N LYS A 101 -9.76 2.18 -5.68
CA LYS A 101 -10.88 1.50 -5.01
C LYS A 101 -10.39 0.58 -3.89
N ALA A 102 -9.33 -0.18 -4.14
CA ALA A 102 -8.73 -1.08 -3.16
C ALA A 102 -8.07 -0.30 -2.00
N GLU A 103 -7.32 0.77 -2.30
CA GLU A 103 -6.75 1.68 -1.30
C GLU A 103 -7.86 2.29 -0.42
N SER A 104 -8.93 2.78 -1.04
CA SER A 104 -10.06 3.37 -0.32
C SER A 104 -10.78 2.35 0.56
N PHE A 105 -10.84 1.09 0.14
CA PHE A 105 -11.40 0.02 0.95
C PHE A 105 -10.55 -0.24 2.21
N ILE A 106 -9.22 -0.30 2.06
CA ILE A 106 -8.30 -0.51 3.18
C ILE A 106 -8.36 0.68 4.15
N ASP A 107 -8.32 1.91 3.63
CA ASP A 107 -8.44 3.12 4.47
C ASP A 107 -9.80 3.15 5.19
N GLY A 108 -10.88 2.77 4.50
CA GLY A 108 -12.21 2.62 5.07
C GLY A 108 -12.26 1.55 6.18
N CYS A 109 -11.59 0.41 6.01
CA CYS A 109 -11.48 -0.61 7.06
C CYS A 109 -10.78 -0.09 8.31
N LEU A 110 -9.64 0.59 8.12
CA LEU A 110 -8.88 1.17 9.23
C LEU A 110 -9.69 2.27 9.94
N CYS A 111 -10.40 3.10 9.19
CA CYS A 111 -11.26 4.15 9.72
C CYS A 111 -12.45 3.57 10.51
N ALA A 112 -13.15 2.58 9.94
CA ALA A 112 -14.31 1.95 10.56
C ALA A 112 -13.96 1.24 11.88
N LEU A 113 -12.75 0.67 11.97
CA LEU A 113 -12.25 0.04 13.19
C LEU A 113 -11.54 1.02 14.14
N ASN A 114 -11.45 2.30 13.78
CA ASN A 114 -10.69 3.33 14.51
C ASN A 114 -9.24 2.91 14.80
N ILE A 115 -8.61 2.21 13.86
CA ILE A 115 -7.22 1.76 13.96
C ILE A 115 -6.30 2.95 13.67
N ARG A 116 -5.41 3.22 14.63
CA ARG A 116 -4.31 4.17 14.49
C ARG A 116 -3.03 3.39 14.27
N LEU A 117 -2.39 3.65 13.15
CA LEU A 117 -1.11 3.05 12.80
C LEU A 117 0.01 3.91 13.39
N GLU A 118 1.12 3.30 13.79
CA GLU A 118 2.27 4.04 14.31
C GLU A 118 2.83 4.99 13.24
N MET A 119 2.86 4.52 11.99
CA MET A 119 3.31 5.31 10.84
C MET A 119 2.40 6.49 10.47
N ASP A 120 1.21 6.65 11.08
CA ASP A 120 0.28 7.75 10.76
C ASP A 120 0.90 9.14 10.96
N ARG A 121 1.82 9.26 11.92
CA ARG A 121 2.54 10.51 12.20
C ARG A 121 3.35 10.99 11.00
N GLU A 122 3.85 10.04 10.20
CA GLU A 122 4.67 10.30 9.03
C GLU A 122 3.83 10.28 7.75
N CYS A 123 2.79 9.44 7.71
CA CYS A 123 1.88 9.29 6.58
C CYS A 123 0.69 10.24 6.67
N THR A 124 0.92 11.53 6.91
CA THR A 124 -0.15 12.54 6.91
C THR A 124 -0.11 13.34 5.61
N LYS A 125 -1.24 13.44 4.89
CA LYS A 125 -1.37 14.40 3.80
C LYS A 125 -1.30 15.80 4.40
N GLU A 126 -0.23 16.54 4.09
CA GLU A 126 -0.19 17.96 4.38
C GLU A 126 -1.35 18.63 3.65
N ASN A 127 -2.16 19.39 4.39
CA ASN A 127 -3.17 20.21 3.78
C ASN A 127 -2.43 21.37 3.10
N ILE A 128 -2.21 21.27 1.79
CA ILE A 128 -1.67 22.34 0.94
C ILE A 128 -2.76 23.41 0.78
N TYR A 129 -3.21 24.00 1.88
CA TYR A 129 -3.87 25.29 1.82
C TYR A 129 -2.77 26.34 1.92
N PRO A 130 -2.62 27.24 0.94
CA PRO A 130 -1.73 28.38 1.10
C PRO A 130 -2.13 29.12 2.38
N GLU A 131 -1.14 29.49 3.20
CA GLU A 131 -1.31 30.14 4.53
C GLU A 131 -2.37 31.25 4.56
N LYS A 132 -2.55 31.96 3.44
CA LYS A 132 -3.56 33.01 3.27
C LYS A 132 -5.01 32.56 3.52
N LEU A 133 -5.35 31.27 3.38
CA LEU A 133 -6.71 30.77 3.60
C LEU A 133 -6.95 30.27 5.03
N LYS A 134 -5.90 30.02 5.84
CA LYS A 134 -6.06 29.60 7.25
C LYS A 134 -6.65 30.71 8.13
N ARG A 135 -6.37 31.97 7.78
CA ARG A 135 -6.79 33.15 8.55
C ARG A 135 -8.23 33.62 8.33
N ILE A 136 -8.94 33.03 7.37
CA ILE A 136 -10.30 33.46 6.97
C ILE A 136 -11.37 32.53 7.57
N ALA A 137 -10.98 31.33 8.02
CA ALA A 137 -11.88 30.34 8.59
C ALA A 137 -11.78 30.21 10.13
N SER A 138 -11.21 31.23 10.81
CA SER A 138 -11.11 31.31 12.28
C SER A 138 -12.08 32.37 12.83
#